data_AF-A0A0D7ANX8-F1
#
_entry.id   AF-A0A0D7ANX8-F1
#
_cell.length_a   1.000
_cell.length_b   1.000
_cell.length_c   1.000
_cell.angle_alpha   90.00
_cell.angle_beta   90.00
_cell.angle_gamma   90.00
#
_symmetry.space_group_name_H-M   'P 1'
#
loop_
_entity.id
_entity.type
_entity.pdbx_description
1 polymer ?
#
loop_
_entity_poly.entity_id
_entity_poly.type
_entity_poly.pdbx_seq_one_letter_code
_entity_poly.pdbx_strand_id
1 'polypeptide(L)'
;MSKQTEDELDTIANDNMTNRLWGRSDTTSLDEVDVLLLFWRIIPQEQRPDSPDNVRGFLGEHPDLVDLLRNAWKSDKSYKGIRRHPAYVQAFPPSNPIPQQARPSVYRTEMVRSWAHPYTGNAPDALWKHITGHLLDRYREPYAPYCAIVQSSGTGKSRCIDEFSKTHFVIPINLKNPRSGGFPAADEPLYDFFQYELAHSPKDLYALMPAFLCALFEEVEKVIAKHASNSEDLPSWFRQYMTEGQTFESQGQNRKSLYEAVAERTRSLYIDRDDRIDYFRAASKLLGHFKPDEPYGSIHPFVILAFDDAHTLTSDVQEAENLDVPGSFSPLSHLRQNLRSLRNFHFRIFSVFLSTTGKITQFSNGIYRPTKLELSTFHSTRLTRERMPLIPAFTTLGWDNLAPPLPANAISEGASCKDIGFGYHT
;
A
#
# COMPACT_ATOMS: atom_id res chain seq x y z
N MET A 1 -9.28 -3.62 -20.66
CA MET A 1 -8.11 -3.20 -19.86
C MET A 1 -7.62 -4.40 -19.07
N SER A 2 -6.41 -4.86 -19.39
CA SER A 2 -5.51 -5.50 -18.43
C SER A 2 -5.30 -4.59 -17.20
N LYS A 3 -4.76 -5.12 -16.10
CA LYS A 3 -4.69 -4.53 -14.75
C LYS A 3 -4.04 -3.13 -14.63
N GLN A 4 -3.53 -2.51 -15.70
CA GLN A 4 -2.92 -1.18 -15.64
C GLN A 4 -3.98 -0.07 -15.61
N THR A 5 -3.94 0.78 -14.59
CA THR A 5 -4.82 1.94 -14.50
C THR A 5 -4.35 3.07 -15.41
N GLU A 6 -5.26 3.97 -15.80
CA GLU A 6 -4.91 5.18 -16.57
C GLU A 6 -3.84 6.03 -15.86
N ASP A 7 -3.93 6.11 -14.54
CA ASP A 7 -2.99 6.88 -13.72
C ASP A 7 -1.61 6.20 -13.67
N GLU A 8 -1.56 4.86 -13.64
CA GLU A 8 -0.30 4.10 -13.76
C GLU A 8 0.40 4.34 -15.09
N LEU A 9 -0.35 4.39 -16.20
CA LEU A 9 0.21 4.70 -17.52
C LEU A 9 0.76 6.13 -17.59
N ASP A 10 0.07 7.09 -16.99
CA ASP A 10 0.53 8.48 -16.90
C ASP A 10 1.82 8.55 -16.09
N THR A 11 1.88 7.92 -14.91
CA THR A 11 3.09 7.85 -14.08
C THR A 11 4.26 7.23 -14.85
N ILE A 12 4.08 6.04 -15.46
CA ILE A 12 5.15 5.37 -16.22
C ILE A 12 5.66 6.22 -17.38
N ALA A 13 4.76 6.87 -18.12
CA ALA A 13 5.13 7.74 -19.22
C ALA A 13 5.91 8.97 -18.72
N ASN A 14 5.46 9.58 -17.62
CA ASN A 14 6.07 10.76 -17.04
C ASN A 14 7.47 10.49 -16.47
N ASP A 15 7.65 9.38 -15.78
CA ASP A 15 8.94 8.98 -15.21
C ASP A 15 9.94 8.70 -16.33
N ASN A 16 9.49 8.03 -17.40
CA ASN A 16 10.34 7.73 -18.55
C ASN A 16 10.80 9.00 -19.27
N MET A 17 9.88 9.95 -19.48
CA MET A 17 10.20 11.22 -20.14
C MET A 17 11.07 12.12 -19.27
N THR A 18 10.83 12.18 -17.96
CA THR A 18 11.63 12.98 -17.04
C THR A 18 13.09 12.52 -17.02
N ASN A 19 13.32 11.20 -16.99
CA ASN A 19 14.66 10.63 -17.08
C ASN A 19 15.35 10.89 -18.42
N ARG A 20 14.60 10.83 -19.52
CA ARG A 20 15.14 11.06 -20.87
C ARG A 20 15.56 12.51 -21.10
N LEU A 21 14.78 13.46 -20.59
CA LEU A 21 15.02 14.89 -20.76
C LEU A 21 16.04 15.42 -19.74
N TRP A 22 16.48 14.58 -18.80
CA TRP A 22 17.49 14.93 -17.81
C TRP A 22 18.77 15.44 -18.48
N GLY A 23 19.24 16.63 -18.05
CA GLY A 23 20.42 17.28 -18.62
C GLY A 23 20.17 18.17 -19.84
N ARG A 24 18.93 18.23 -20.36
CA ARG A 24 18.55 19.27 -21.33
C ARG A 24 18.32 20.61 -20.62
N SER A 25 18.69 21.70 -21.29
CA SER A 25 18.42 23.07 -20.81
C SER A 25 16.94 23.43 -20.80
N ASP A 26 16.13 22.73 -21.60
CA ASP A 26 14.67 22.83 -21.62
C ASP A 26 14.06 21.43 -21.54
N THR A 27 13.34 21.17 -20.45
CA THR A 27 12.64 19.90 -20.20
C THR A 27 11.14 20.00 -20.49
N THR A 28 10.66 21.16 -20.93
CA THR A 28 9.24 21.44 -21.20
C THR A 28 8.90 21.36 -22.68
N SER A 29 9.88 21.50 -23.57
CA SER A 29 9.73 21.22 -24.99
C SER A 29 10.05 19.76 -25.30
N LEU A 30 9.17 19.14 -26.08
CA LEU A 30 9.39 17.79 -26.63
C LEU A 30 9.87 17.94 -28.07
N ASP A 31 10.94 17.26 -28.46
CA ASP A 31 11.24 17.11 -29.87
C ASP A 31 10.32 16.05 -30.52
N GLU A 32 10.47 15.78 -31.81
CA GLU A 32 9.64 14.79 -32.51
C GLU A 32 9.82 13.38 -31.96
N VAL A 33 11.05 13.02 -31.55
CA VAL A 33 11.37 11.70 -31.01
C VAL A 33 10.76 11.54 -29.61
N ASP A 34 10.76 12.61 -28.83
CA ASP A 34 10.14 12.65 -27.51
C ASP A 34 8.63 12.48 -27.58
N VAL A 35 7.97 13.12 -28.55
CA VAL A 35 6.52 12.93 -28.78
C VAL A 35 6.19 11.49 -29.14
N LEU A 36 6.97 10.87 -30.03
CA LEU A 36 6.78 9.48 -30.43
C LEU A 36 6.91 8.52 -29.24
N LEU A 37 7.96 8.71 -28.44
CA LEU A 37 8.21 7.88 -27.27
C LEU A 37 7.11 8.06 -26.21
N LEU A 38 6.72 9.31 -25.94
CA LEU A 38 5.67 9.60 -24.98
C LEU A 38 4.33 8.98 -25.41
N PHE A 39 3.95 9.14 -26.68
CA PHE A 39 2.74 8.51 -27.20
C PHE A 39 2.80 6.98 -27.09
N TRP A 40 3.93 6.38 -27.46
CA TRP A 40 4.13 4.94 -27.36
C TRP A 40 4.01 4.42 -25.92
N ARG A 41 4.45 5.20 -24.93
CA ARG A 41 4.38 4.85 -23.51
C ARG A 41 2.97 4.89 -22.93
N ILE A 42 2.11 5.79 -23.40
CA ILE A 42 0.73 5.88 -22.93
C ILE A 42 -0.20 4.83 -23.56
N ILE A 43 0.27 4.06 -24.55
CA ILE A 43 -0.45 2.89 -25.07
C ILE A 43 -0.35 1.74 -24.06
N PRO A 44 -1.47 1.07 -23.72
CA PRO A 44 -1.47 -0.12 -22.86
C PRO A 44 -0.47 -1.16 -23.36
N GLN A 45 0.24 -1.82 -22.44
CA GLN A 45 1.33 -2.71 -22.79
C GLN A 45 0.92 -3.85 -23.75
N GLU A 46 -0.33 -4.32 -23.69
CA GLU A 46 -0.81 -5.41 -24.54
C GLU A 46 -1.15 -4.98 -25.97
N GLN A 47 -1.34 -3.68 -26.19
CA GLN A 47 -1.66 -3.09 -27.49
C GLN A 47 -0.49 -2.27 -28.05
N ARG A 48 0.59 -2.16 -27.26
CA ARG A 48 1.75 -1.34 -27.58
C ARG A 48 2.50 -1.98 -28.76
N PRO A 49 2.73 -1.23 -29.85
CA PRO A 49 3.54 -1.72 -30.95
C PRO A 49 4.97 -2.05 -30.51
N ASP A 50 5.68 -2.92 -31.23
CA ASP A 50 7.04 -3.35 -30.85
C ASP A 50 8.07 -2.21 -30.79
N SER A 51 7.82 -1.11 -31.52
CA SER A 51 8.72 0.04 -31.60
C SER A 51 7.95 1.38 -31.56
N PRO A 52 8.52 2.43 -30.93
CA PRO A 52 8.01 3.80 -31.04
C PRO A 52 7.92 4.32 -32.48
N ASP A 53 8.72 3.83 -33.41
CA ASP A 53 8.62 4.27 -34.81
C ASP A 53 7.33 3.77 -35.48
N ASN A 54 6.73 2.69 -34.97
CA ASN A 54 5.49 2.14 -35.53
C ASN A 54 4.26 3.04 -35.26
N VAL A 55 4.36 4.01 -34.35
CA VAL A 55 3.29 5.00 -34.11
C VAL A 55 3.48 6.29 -34.90
N ARG A 56 4.58 6.43 -35.64
CA ARG A 56 4.91 7.65 -36.40
C ARG A 56 3.88 7.95 -37.49
N GLY A 57 3.47 6.94 -38.25
CA GLY A 57 2.43 7.10 -39.28
C GLY A 57 1.11 7.57 -38.67
N PHE A 58 0.71 6.95 -37.55
CA PHE A 58 -0.51 7.30 -36.82
C PHE A 58 -0.50 8.76 -36.32
N LEU A 59 0.61 9.22 -35.71
CA LEU A 59 0.72 10.62 -35.29
C LEU A 59 0.83 11.60 -36.45
N GLY A 60 1.37 11.18 -37.60
CA GLY A 60 1.38 11.98 -38.82
C GLY A 60 -0.02 12.21 -39.40
N GLU A 61 -0.91 11.23 -39.26
CA GLU A 61 -2.32 11.33 -39.68
C GLU A 61 -3.19 12.12 -38.68
N HIS A 62 -2.73 12.26 -37.43
CA HIS A 62 -3.44 12.91 -36.33
C HIS A 62 -2.59 13.99 -35.63
N PRO A 63 -2.31 15.13 -36.29
CA PRO A 63 -1.46 16.19 -35.72
C PRO A 63 -2.06 16.84 -34.47
N ASP A 64 -3.38 16.81 -34.32
CA ASP A 64 -4.10 17.24 -33.12
C ASP A 64 -3.74 16.42 -31.87
N LEU A 65 -3.45 15.13 -32.02
CA LEU A 65 -2.91 14.31 -30.92
C LEU A 65 -1.52 14.75 -30.50
N VAL A 66 -0.68 15.20 -31.44
CA VAL A 66 0.65 15.75 -31.14
C VAL A 66 0.53 17.00 -30.28
N ASP A 67 -0.41 17.90 -30.61
CA ASP A 67 -0.66 19.10 -29.83
C ASP A 67 -1.19 18.77 -28.43
N LEU A 68 -2.11 17.80 -28.33
CA LEU A 68 -2.60 17.33 -27.03
C LEU A 68 -1.50 16.73 -26.16
N LEU A 69 -0.59 15.93 -26.72
CA LEU A 69 0.56 15.37 -25.99
C LEU A 69 1.48 16.46 -25.47
N ARG A 70 1.80 17.45 -26.31
CA ARG A 70 2.65 18.58 -25.93
C ARG A 70 2.01 19.43 -24.83
N ASN A 71 0.71 19.65 -24.92
CA ASN A 71 -0.04 20.41 -23.92
C ASN A 71 -0.15 19.64 -22.60
N ALA A 72 -0.44 18.34 -22.66
CA ALA A 72 -0.46 17.47 -21.48
C ALA A 72 0.91 17.47 -20.78
N TRP A 73 2.01 17.31 -21.53
CA TRP A 73 3.36 17.36 -20.96
C TRP A 73 3.68 18.67 -20.24
N LYS A 74 3.27 19.80 -20.82
CA LYS A 74 3.51 21.14 -20.27
C LYS A 74 2.62 21.49 -19.07
N SER A 75 1.48 20.83 -18.92
CA SER A 75 0.45 21.21 -17.94
C SER A 75 0.43 20.24 -16.76
N ASP A 76 -0.57 19.36 -16.70
CA ASP A 76 -0.83 18.45 -15.58
C ASP A 76 -0.17 17.08 -15.75
N LYS A 77 0.53 16.84 -16.87
CA LYS A 77 1.10 15.56 -17.25
C LYS A 77 0.08 14.42 -17.24
N SER A 78 -1.19 14.73 -17.54
CA SER A 78 -2.25 13.74 -17.70
C SER A 78 -2.59 13.52 -19.17
N TYR A 79 -2.61 12.25 -19.59
CA TYR A 79 -2.88 11.89 -20.99
C TYR A 79 -4.33 11.41 -21.22
N LYS A 80 -5.23 11.71 -20.27
CA LYS A 80 -6.66 11.37 -20.33
C LYS A 80 -7.34 11.95 -21.57
N GLY A 81 -6.98 13.16 -21.98
CA GLY A 81 -7.51 13.79 -23.20
C GLY A 81 -7.16 12.99 -24.45
N ILE A 82 -5.93 12.50 -24.56
CA ILE A 82 -5.47 11.66 -25.67
C ILE A 82 -6.18 10.32 -25.67
N ARG A 83 -6.30 9.66 -24.50
CA ARG A 83 -6.95 8.35 -24.39
C ARG A 83 -8.46 8.38 -24.66
N ARG A 84 -9.09 9.55 -24.62
CA ARG A 84 -10.50 9.79 -24.99
C ARG A 84 -10.67 10.29 -26.42
N HIS A 85 -9.58 10.55 -27.14
CA HIS A 85 -9.62 11.04 -28.50
C HIS A 85 -10.20 9.98 -29.44
N PRO A 86 -11.12 10.32 -30.37
CA PRO A 86 -11.76 9.32 -31.24
C PRO A 86 -10.77 8.46 -32.03
N ALA A 87 -9.73 9.07 -32.59
CA ALA A 87 -8.70 8.34 -33.33
C ALA A 87 -7.92 7.35 -32.44
N TYR A 88 -7.63 7.75 -31.20
CA TYR A 88 -6.95 6.87 -30.24
C TYR A 88 -7.84 5.69 -29.86
N VAL A 89 -9.11 5.95 -29.54
CA VAL A 89 -10.06 4.89 -29.15
C VAL A 89 -10.31 3.92 -30.31
N GLN A 90 -10.30 4.40 -31.55
CA GLN A 90 -10.44 3.56 -32.73
C GLN A 90 -9.21 2.67 -32.96
N ALA A 91 -8.00 3.21 -32.80
CA ALA A 91 -6.76 2.46 -33.00
C ALA A 91 -6.39 1.54 -31.83
N PHE A 92 -6.74 1.95 -30.62
CA PHE A 92 -6.41 1.27 -29.36
C PHE A 92 -7.69 1.07 -28.54
N PRO A 93 -8.64 0.24 -29.03
CA PRO A 93 -9.92 0.07 -28.37
C PRO A 93 -9.74 -0.54 -26.98
N PRO A 94 -10.50 -0.09 -25.97
CA PRO A 94 -10.44 -0.71 -24.65
C PRO A 94 -10.83 -2.18 -24.77
N SER A 95 -10.01 -3.08 -24.23
CA SER A 95 -10.15 -4.54 -24.37
C SER A 95 -11.43 -5.14 -23.75
N ASN A 96 -12.35 -4.33 -23.26
CA ASN A 96 -13.75 -4.65 -22.98
C ASN A 96 -14.57 -3.34 -23.08
N PRO A 97 -15.76 -3.32 -23.71
CA PRO A 97 -16.70 -2.25 -23.47
C PRO A 97 -17.02 -2.29 -21.97
N ILE A 98 -16.57 -1.25 -21.26
CA ILE A 98 -16.94 -1.04 -19.86
C ILE A 98 -18.48 -1.05 -19.86
N PRO A 99 -19.15 -1.99 -19.15
CA PRO A 99 -20.58 -1.90 -18.94
C PRO A 99 -20.84 -0.47 -18.46
N GLN A 100 -21.76 0.26 -19.14
CA GLN A 100 -22.14 1.64 -18.82
C GLN A 100 -21.82 1.92 -17.35
N GLN A 101 -20.74 2.69 -17.11
CA GLN A 101 -20.20 2.91 -15.78
C GLN A 101 -21.38 3.14 -14.85
N ALA A 102 -21.59 2.23 -13.89
CA ALA A 102 -22.48 2.50 -12.79
C ALA A 102 -22.12 3.90 -12.31
N ARG A 103 -23.11 4.82 -12.31
CA ARG A 103 -22.87 6.23 -11.99
C ARG A 103 -21.94 6.29 -10.77
N PRO A 104 -20.90 7.14 -10.74
CA PRO A 104 -19.88 7.11 -9.67
C PRO A 104 -20.47 7.02 -8.25
N SER A 105 -21.65 7.60 -8.02
CA SER A 105 -22.41 7.50 -6.76
C SER A 105 -22.96 6.12 -6.42
N VAL A 106 -23.39 5.32 -7.40
CA VAL A 106 -23.93 3.97 -7.23
C VAL A 106 -22.81 3.02 -6.80
N TYR A 107 -21.68 3.03 -7.49
CA TYR A 107 -20.50 2.22 -7.14
C TYR A 107 -19.98 2.54 -5.73
N ARG A 108 -19.94 3.83 -5.34
CA ARG A 108 -19.58 4.26 -3.98
C ARG A 108 -20.51 3.71 -2.93
N THR A 109 -21.82 3.76 -3.18
CA THR A 109 -22.84 3.28 -2.24
C THR A 109 -22.76 1.75 -2.10
N GLU A 110 -22.56 1.03 -3.20
CA GLU A 110 -22.42 -0.43 -3.20
C GLU A 110 -21.14 -0.89 -2.47
N MET A 111 -20.01 -0.20 -2.62
CA MET A 111 -18.80 -0.51 -1.86
C MET A 111 -18.97 -0.33 -0.35
N VAL A 112 -19.67 0.73 0.09
CA VAL A 112 -19.95 0.90 1.53
C VAL A 112 -20.92 -0.18 2.01
N ARG A 113 -21.94 -0.51 1.21
CA ARG A 113 -22.90 -1.58 1.53
C ARG A 113 -22.24 -2.95 1.59
N SER A 114 -21.27 -3.23 0.73
CA SER A 114 -20.57 -4.53 0.73
C SER A 114 -19.89 -4.81 2.07
N TRP A 115 -19.40 -3.77 2.75
CA TRP A 115 -18.81 -3.90 4.09
C TRP A 115 -19.83 -4.16 5.21
N ALA A 116 -21.10 -3.86 4.99
CA ALA A 116 -22.18 -4.21 5.92
C ALA A 116 -22.69 -5.64 5.72
N HIS A 117 -22.39 -6.28 4.59
CA HIS A 117 -22.75 -7.68 4.36
C HIS A 117 -21.89 -8.60 5.23
N PRO A 118 -22.42 -9.77 5.65
CA PRO A 118 -21.62 -10.80 6.30
C PRO A 118 -20.44 -11.20 5.41
N TYR A 119 -19.26 -11.28 6.01
CA TYR A 119 -18.06 -11.75 5.34
C TYR A 119 -18.17 -13.23 5.02
N THR A 120 -17.82 -13.63 3.79
CA THR A 120 -17.87 -15.02 3.37
C THR A 120 -16.48 -15.56 3.07
N GLY A 121 -16.01 -16.50 3.89
CA GLY A 121 -14.72 -17.17 3.71
C GLY A 121 -13.95 -17.27 5.02
N ASN A 122 -12.79 -17.92 4.95
CA ASN A 122 -11.93 -18.19 6.10
C ASN A 122 -10.58 -17.46 6.02
N ALA A 123 -10.48 -16.42 5.19
CA ALA A 123 -9.22 -15.71 5.02
C ALA A 123 -8.69 -15.06 6.32
N PRO A 124 -9.52 -14.49 7.21
CA PRO A 124 -9.06 -14.02 8.52
C PRO A 124 -8.43 -15.14 9.37
N ASP A 125 -9.05 -16.31 9.44
CA ASP A 125 -8.53 -17.46 10.19
C ASP A 125 -7.24 -18.00 9.56
N ALA A 126 -7.20 -18.06 8.23
CA ALA A 126 -6.01 -18.48 7.49
C ALA A 126 -4.86 -17.48 7.68
N LEU A 127 -5.15 -16.17 7.74
CA LEU A 127 -4.16 -15.13 8.06
C LEU A 127 -3.63 -15.33 9.48
N TRP A 128 -4.50 -15.58 10.45
CA TRP A 128 -4.07 -15.86 11.82
C TRP A 128 -3.15 -17.08 11.91
N LYS A 129 -3.55 -18.17 11.24
CA LYS A 129 -2.74 -19.39 11.17
C LYS A 129 -1.39 -19.14 10.50
N HIS A 130 -1.34 -18.29 9.47
CA HIS A 130 -0.10 -17.88 8.81
C HIS A 130 0.82 -17.09 9.76
N ILE A 131 0.28 -16.06 10.43
CA ILE A 131 1.02 -15.23 11.39
C ILE A 131 1.58 -16.11 12.51
N THR A 132 0.72 -16.88 13.17
CA THR A 132 1.12 -17.69 14.33
C THR A 132 2.03 -18.84 13.96
N GLY A 133 1.79 -19.51 12.84
CA GLY A 133 2.65 -20.59 12.35
C GLY A 133 4.08 -20.13 12.11
N HIS A 134 4.27 -18.93 11.58
CA HIS A 134 5.60 -18.37 11.33
C HIS A 134 6.26 -17.74 12.56
N LEU A 135 5.50 -17.24 13.54
CA LEU A 135 6.05 -16.77 14.81
C LEU A 135 6.44 -17.91 15.75
N LEU A 136 5.74 -19.05 15.67
CA LEU A 136 6.00 -20.24 16.49
C LEU A 136 7.12 -21.14 15.94
N ASP A 137 7.57 -20.92 14.70
CA ASP A 137 8.65 -21.70 14.10
C ASP A 137 10.01 -21.35 14.74
N ARG A 138 10.33 -22.07 15.83
CA ARG A 138 11.59 -21.92 16.58
C ARG A 138 12.84 -22.24 15.76
N TYR A 139 12.71 -22.92 14.63
CA TYR A 139 13.85 -23.27 13.78
C TYR A 139 14.16 -22.20 12.73
N ARG A 140 13.22 -21.28 12.49
CA ARG A 140 13.33 -20.23 11.48
C ARG A 140 12.81 -18.91 12.03
N GLU A 141 13.56 -18.34 12.97
CA GLU A 141 13.24 -17.00 13.48
C GLU A 141 13.14 -15.99 12.33
N PRO A 142 11.97 -15.38 12.11
CA PRO A 142 11.82 -14.41 11.05
C PRO A 142 12.66 -13.17 11.33
N TYR A 143 13.14 -12.51 10.27
CA TYR A 143 13.93 -11.28 10.39
C TYR A 143 13.19 -10.20 11.20
N ALA A 144 11.90 -10.03 10.96
CA ALA A 144 11.02 -9.10 11.63
C ALA A 144 9.59 -9.68 11.70
N PRO A 145 8.77 -9.31 12.70
CA PRO A 145 7.42 -9.83 12.89
C PRO A 145 6.45 -9.14 11.92
N TYR A 146 6.59 -9.41 10.63
CA TYR A 146 5.65 -8.91 9.63
C TYR A 146 5.45 -9.89 8.48
N CYS A 147 4.30 -9.80 7.81
CA CYS A 147 4.09 -10.36 6.48
C CYS A 147 3.49 -9.33 5.52
N ALA A 148 3.48 -9.64 4.24
CA ALA A 148 2.82 -8.82 3.23
C ALA A 148 1.65 -9.57 2.58
N ILE A 149 0.64 -8.84 2.14
CA ILE A 149 -0.47 -9.32 1.33
C ILE A 149 -0.43 -8.52 0.04
N VAL A 150 -0.02 -9.17 -1.04
CA VAL A 150 0.24 -8.51 -2.33
C VAL A 150 -0.75 -9.03 -3.35
N GLN A 151 -1.77 -8.23 -3.66
CA GLN A 151 -2.82 -8.57 -4.62
C GLN A 151 -3.41 -7.31 -5.25
N SER A 152 -4.05 -7.43 -6.41
CA SER A 152 -4.69 -6.28 -7.10
C SER A 152 -5.72 -5.54 -6.23
N SER A 153 -6.02 -4.28 -6.58
CA SER A 153 -7.08 -3.53 -5.93
C SER A 153 -8.44 -4.25 -6.03
N GLY A 154 -9.31 -4.03 -5.04
CA GLY A 154 -10.66 -4.61 -5.01
C GLY A 154 -10.75 -6.11 -4.67
N THR A 155 -9.65 -6.79 -4.34
CA THR A 155 -9.66 -8.24 -4.03
C THR A 155 -10.10 -8.59 -2.63
N GLY A 156 -10.55 -7.63 -1.80
CA GLY A 156 -11.01 -7.88 -0.43
C GLY A 156 -9.93 -7.82 0.67
N LYS A 157 -8.71 -7.33 0.36
CA LYS A 157 -7.60 -7.17 1.34
C LYS A 157 -8.01 -6.44 2.61
N SER A 158 -8.46 -5.20 2.46
CA SER A 158 -8.83 -4.34 3.59
C SER A 158 -10.05 -4.88 4.33
N ARG A 159 -10.99 -5.53 3.62
CA ARG A 159 -12.17 -6.17 4.24
C ARG A 159 -11.78 -7.38 5.08
N CYS A 160 -10.84 -8.22 4.63
CA CYS A 160 -10.30 -9.31 5.46
C CYS A 160 -9.63 -8.80 6.73
N ILE A 161 -8.88 -7.69 6.67
CA ILE A 161 -8.28 -7.07 7.86
C ILE A 161 -9.34 -6.50 8.80
N ASP A 162 -10.39 -5.88 8.27
CA ASP A 162 -11.51 -5.39 9.08
C ASP A 162 -12.25 -6.54 9.79
N GLU A 163 -12.45 -7.66 9.11
CA GLU A 163 -13.06 -8.85 9.70
C GLU A 163 -12.15 -9.50 10.73
N PHE A 164 -10.86 -9.57 10.45
CA PHE A 164 -9.84 -10.01 11.39
C PHE A 164 -9.81 -9.12 12.65
N SER A 165 -10.09 -7.82 12.52
CA SER A 165 -10.14 -6.87 13.63
C SER A 165 -11.35 -7.04 14.56
N LYS A 166 -12.35 -7.87 14.19
CA LYS A 166 -13.46 -8.22 15.08
C LYS A 166 -13.04 -9.15 16.22
N THR A 167 -11.94 -9.85 16.08
CA THR A 167 -11.45 -10.82 17.08
C THR A 167 -10.03 -10.55 17.54
N HIS A 168 -9.27 -9.74 16.79
CA HIS A 168 -7.88 -9.39 17.10
C HIS A 168 -7.74 -7.87 17.17
N PHE A 169 -6.89 -7.37 18.07
CA PHE A 169 -6.67 -5.93 18.17
C PHE A 169 -5.79 -5.46 17.01
N VAL A 170 -6.40 -4.70 16.09
CA VAL A 170 -5.76 -4.19 14.88
C VAL A 170 -5.73 -2.67 14.93
N ILE A 171 -4.57 -2.08 14.63
CA ILE A 171 -4.40 -0.65 14.34
C ILE A 171 -4.33 -0.47 12.82
N PRO A 172 -5.45 -0.09 12.16
CA PRO A 172 -5.51 0.01 10.71
C PRO A 172 -4.99 1.37 10.23
N ILE A 173 -3.92 1.37 9.42
CA ILE A 173 -3.25 2.55 8.87
C ILE A 173 -3.41 2.51 7.35
N ASN A 174 -4.20 3.40 6.76
CA ASN A 174 -4.46 3.46 5.33
C ASN A 174 -3.71 4.61 4.67
N LEU A 175 -2.61 4.29 4.00
CA LEU A 175 -1.71 5.24 3.35
C LEU A 175 -2.05 5.47 1.88
N LYS A 176 -3.26 5.13 1.44
CA LYS A 176 -3.68 5.42 0.07
C LYS A 176 -3.74 6.92 -0.19
N ASN A 177 -3.57 7.31 -1.44
CA ASN A 177 -3.79 8.68 -1.86
C ASN A 177 -5.26 9.09 -1.61
N PRO A 178 -5.54 10.14 -0.82
CA PRO A 178 -6.91 10.61 -0.58
C PRO A 178 -7.70 10.92 -1.85
N ARG A 179 -6.99 11.27 -2.95
CA ARG A 179 -7.58 11.62 -4.24
C ARG A 179 -7.95 10.42 -5.11
N SER A 180 -7.43 9.22 -4.84
CA SER A 180 -7.73 8.02 -5.64
C SER A 180 -9.07 7.37 -5.29
N GLY A 181 -9.70 7.78 -4.18
CA GLY A 181 -10.96 7.22 -3.69
C GLY A 181 -10.81 5.79 -3.16
N GLY A 182 -11.94 5.12 -2.95
CA GLY A 182 -12.02 3.73 -2.46
C GLY A 182 -12.47 3.63 -1.01
N PHE A 183 -12.78 2.40 -0.57
CA PHE A 183 -13.20 2.12 0.81
C PHE A 183 -12.32 1.01 1.42
N PRO A 184 -11.77 1.18 2.65
CA PRO A 184 -11.94 2.32 3.55
C PRO A 184 -11.29 3.61 3.01
N ALA A 185 -11.72 4.77 3.48
CA ALA A 185 -11.14 6.08 3.12
C ALA A 185 -9.66 6.21 3.56
N ALA A 186 -8.94 7.24 3.08
CA ALA A 186 -7.52 7.40 3.42
C ALA A 186 -7.36 7.94 4.85
N ASP A 187 -6.27 7.58 5.53
CA ASP A 187 -5.84 8.30 6.73
C ASP A 187 -5.05 9.54 6.29
N GLU A 188 -5.77 10.53 5.76
CA GLU A 188 -5.23 11.75 5.18
C GLU A 188 -4.16 12.44 6.07
N PRO A 189 -4.33 12.57 7.40
CA PRO A 189 -3.28 13.13 8.26
C PRO A 189 -1.95 12.37 8.21
N LEU A 190 -1.99 11.03 8.12
CA LEU A 190 -0.79 10.21 8.01
C LEU A 190 -0.25 10.19 6.58
N TYR A 191 -1.12 10.15 5.58
CA TYR A 191 -0.71 10.24 4.18
C TYR A 191 0.07 11.54 3.93
N ASP A 192 -0.51 12.69 4.31
CA ASP A 192 0.12 14.00 4.14
C ASP A 192 1.41 14.11 4.94
N PHE A 193 1.42 13.57 6.17
CA PHE A 193 2.63 13.51 6.99
C PHE A 193 3.76 12.74 6.29
N PHE A 194 3.50 11.50 5.84
CA PHE A 194 4.53 10.74 5.14
C PHE A 194 4.91 11.40 3.82
N GLN A 195 3.97 11.85 2.99
CA GLN A 195 4.32 12.54 1.74
C GLN A 195 5.21 13.77 1.96
N TYR A 196 4.88 14.60 2.95
CA TYR A 196 5.66 15.80 3.26
C TYR A 196 7.05 15.46 3.81
N GLU A 197 7.14 14.65 4.86
CA GLU A 197 8.41 14.35 5.53
C GLU A 197 9.35 13.54 4.64
N LEU A 198 8.81 12.60 3.85
CA LEU A 198 9.60 11.82 2.89
C LEU A 198 10.18 12.71 1.79
N ALA A 199 9.45 13.74 1.35
CA ALA A 199 9.94 14.67 0.33
C ALA A 199 11.01 15.63 0.87
N HIS A 200 10.94 16.03 2.14
CA HIS A 200 11.77 17.12 2.68
C HIS A 200 12.95 16.66 3.55
N SER A 201 12.90 15.47 4.17
CA SER A 201 14.05 14.95 4.93
C SER A 201 14.30 13.44 4.80
N PRO A 202 14.65 12.93 3.59
CA PRO A 202 15.01 11.52 3.39
C PRO A 202 16.19 11.03 4.24
N LYS A 203 17.09 11.93 4.65
CA LYS A 203 18.29 11.58 5.44
C LYS A 203 17.97 11.26 6.89
N ASP A 204 16.80 11.67 7.37
CA ASP A 204 16.41 11.57 8.76
C ASP A 204 15.34 10.49 9.00
N LEU A 205 15.05 9.64 8.00
CA LEU A 205 14.12 8.51 8.11
C LEU A 205 14.45 7.56 9.26
N TYR A 206 15.74 7.48 9.61
CA TYR A 206 16.21 6.71 10.76
C TYR A 206 15.60 7.18 12.09
N ALA A 207 15.40 8.49 12.26
CA ALA A 207 14.75 9.06 13.44
C ALA A 207 13.22 9.15 13.28
N LEU A 208 12.74 9.33 12.05
CA LEU A 208 11.31 9.47 11.77
C LEU A 208 10.50 8.22 12.10
N MET A 209 10.95 7.03 11.66
CA MET A 209 10.21 5.78 11.89
C MET A 209 10.08 5.38 13.37
N PRO A 210 11.13 5.44 14.22
CA PRO A 210 10.96 5.19 15.64
C PRO A 210 10.10 6.27 16.31
N ALA A 211 10.19 7.54 15.90
CA ALA A 211 9.30 8.60 16.40
C ALA A 211 7.83 8.29 16.08
N PHE A 212 7.55 7.85 14.85
CA PHE A 212 6.21 7.46 14.41
C PHE A 212 5.67 6.29 15.24
N LEU A 213 6.46 5.22 15.43
CA LEU A 213 6.03 4.09 16.24
C LEU A 213 5.80 4.49 17.70
N CYS A 214 6.67 5.33 18.27
CA CYS A 214 6.50 5.86 19.62
C CYS A 214 5.18 6.62 19.74
N ALA A 215 4.94 7.59 18.86
CA ALA A 215 3.72 8.38 18.82
C ALA A 215 2.47 7.51 18.62
N LEU A 216 2.53 6.56 17.69
CA LEU A 216 1.43 5.63 17.44
C LEU A 216 1.05 4.85 18.70
N PHE A 217 2.03 4.27 19.40
CA PHE A 217 1.76 3.50 20.61
C PHE A 217 1.28 4.39 21.77
N GLU A 218 1.86 5.58 21.94
CA GLU A 218 1.43 6.54 22.98
C GLU A 218 -0.02 7.01 22.76
N GLU A 219 -0.38 7.41 21.54
CA GLU A 219 -1.73 7.93 21.29
C GLU A 219 -2.80 6.83 21.33
N VAL A 220 -2.50 5.63 20.85
CA VAL A 220 -3.42 4.48 20.99
C VAL A 220 -3.60 4.11 22.46
N GLU A 221 -2.52 4.08 23.24
CA GLU A 221 -2.58 3.81 24.68
C GLU A 221 -3.45 4.83 25.41
N LYS A 222 -3.30 6.13 25.11
CA LYS A 222 -4.14 7.20 25.66
C LYS A 222 -5.61 7.01 25.33
N VAL A 223 -5.94 6.64 24.08
CA VAL A 223 -7.31 6.37 23.66
C VAL A 223 -7.91 5.21 24.46
N ILE A 224 -7.18 4.10 24.61
CA ILE A 224 -7.63 2.94 25.40
C ILE A 224 -7.80 3.32 26.87
N ALA A 225 -6.80 3.95 27.48
CA ALA A 225 -6.84 4.33 28.89
C ALA A 225 -8.02 5.26 29.21
N LYS A 226 -8.35 6.17 28.27
CA LYS A 226 -9.45 7.14 28.43
C LYS A 226 -10.83 6.53 28.21
N HIS A 227 -10.98 5.62 27.24
CA HIS A 227 -12.30 5.21 26.76
C HIS A 227 -12.62 3.72 26.95
N ALA A 228 -11.63 2.87 27.25
CA ALA A 228 -11.75 1.42 27.25
C ALA A 228 -10.90 0.71 28.31
N SER A 229 -10.50 1.40 29.38
CA SER A 229 -9.64 0.86 30.45
C SER A 229 -10.19 -0.41 31.12
N ASN A 230 -11.51 -0.64 31.04
CA ASN A 230 -12.19 -1.82 31.57
C ASN A 230 -12.90 -2.65 30.48
N SER A 231 -12.56 -2.48 29.20
CA SER A 231 -13.22 -3.24 28.13
C SER A 231 -12.90 -4.73 28.25
N GLU A 232 -13.93 -5.57 28.31
CA GLU A 232 -13.77 -7.03 28.27
C GLU A 232 -13.42 -7.53 26.86
N ASP A 233 -13.85 -6.80 25.83
CA ASP A 233 -13.58 -7.07 24.42
C ASP A 233 -12.92 -5.85 23.77
N LEU A 234 -11.64 -5.66 24.11
CA LEU A 234 -10.83 -4.55 23.60
C LEU A 234 -10.69 -4.57 22.05
N PRO A 235 -10.48 -5.72 21.37
CA PRO A 235 -10.49 -5.80 19.92
C PRO A 235 -11.74 -5.22 19.26
N SER A 236 -12.93 -5.73 19.61
CA SER A 236 -14.18 -5.28 19.00
C SER A 236 -14.46 -3.81 19.29
N TRP A 237 -14.18 -3.36 20.52
CA TRP A 237 -14.33 -1.97 20.91
C TRP A 237 -13.44 -1.04 20.06
N PHE A 238 -12.15 -1.39 19.92
CA PHE A 238 -11.22 -0.54 19.18
C PHE A 238 -11.55 -0.51 17.68
N ARG A 239 -11.96 -1.64 17.11
CA ARG A 239 -12.51 -1.68 15.74
C ARG A 239 -13.68 -0.71 15.59
N GLN A 240 -14.65 -0.74 16.51
CA GLN A 240 -15.79 0.17 16.49
C GLN A 240 -15.33 1.63 16.58
N TYR A 241 -14.44 1.95 17.52
CA TYR A 241 -13.86 3.29 17.67
C TYR A 241 -13.22 3.79 16.36
N MET A 242 -12.49 2.92 15.65
CA MET A 242 -11.79 3.26 14.40
C MET A 242 -12.68 3.31 13.15
N THR A 243 -13.89 2.73 13.19
CA THR A 243 -14.82 2.64 12.04
C THR A 243 -16.08 3.50 12.20
N GLU A 244 -16.35 3.98 13.42
CA GLU A 244 -17.52 4.81 13.71
C GLU A 244 -17.54 6.09 12.86
N GLY A 245 -18.63 6.30 12.12
CA GLY A 245 -18.79 7.47 11.25
C GLY A 245 -17.94 7.44 9.97
N GLN A 246 -17.29 6.32 9.66
CA GLN A 246 -16.56 6.15 8.40
C GLN A 246 -17.50 6.18 7.20
N THR A 247 -17.06 6.84 6.13
CA THR A 247 -17.75 6.95 4.85
C THR A 247 -16.81 6.62 3.69
N PHE A 248 -17.33 6.64 2.47
CA PHE A 248 -16.49 6.50 1.27
C PHE A 248 -15.44 7.61 1.14
N GLU A 249 -15.84 8.85 1.44
CA GLU A 249 -14.98 10.01 1.22
C GLU A 249 -14.04 10.27 2.40
N SER A 250 -14.37 9.76 3.59
CA SER A 250 -13.64 10.17 4.79
C SER A 250 -13.73 9.18 5.92
N GLN A 251 -12.66 9.13 6.71
CA GLN A 251 -12.62 8.41 7.97
C GLN A 251 -13.53 9.06 9.01
N GLY A 252 -13.92 8.25 9.99
CA GLY A 252 -14.65 8.72 11.17
C GLY A 252 -13.85 9.73 12.00
N GLN A 253 -14.54 10.59 12.75
CA GLN A 253 -13.89 11.65 13.53
C GLN A 253 -12.89 11.10 14.55
N ASN A 254 -13.22 9.98 15.21
CA ASN A 254 -12.36 9.32 16.18
C ASN A 254 -11.00 8.90 15.57
N ARG A 255 -11.04 8.23 14.42
CA ARG A 255 -9.84 7.79 13.68
C ARG A 255 -9.02 8.97 13.15
N LYS A 256 -9.69 10.00 12.63
CA LYS A 256 -9.03 11.24 12.19
C LYS A 256 -8.28 11.91 13.34
N SER A 257 -8.95 12.16 14.45
CA SER A 257 -8.34 12.84 15.60
C SER A 257 -7.21 12.03 16.23
N LEU A 258 -7.32 10.69 16.25
CA LEU A 258 -6.19 9.84 16.64
C LEU A 258 -4.99 10.07 15.72
N TYR A 259 -5.19 10.03 14.40
CA TYR A 259 -4.08 10.12 13.46
C TYR A 259 -3.52 11.53 13.26
N GLU A 260 -4.32 12.57 13.48
CA GLU A 260 -3.84 13.94 13.65
C GLU A 260 -2.90 14.04 14.85
N ALA A 261 -3.30 13.50 16.01
CA ALA A 261 -2.47 13.49 17.22
C ALA A 261 -1.18 12.68 17.02
N VAL A 262 -1.25 11.53 16.34
CA VAL A 262 -0.06 10.74 16.00
C VAL A 262 0.88 11.53 15.10
N ALA A 263 0.39 12.18 14.05
CA ALA A 263 1.23 12.98 13.16
C ALA A 263 1.88 14.17 13.89
N GLU A 264 1.12 14.90 14.72
CA GLU A 264 1.64 16.01 15.52
C GLU A 264 2.70 15.53 16.53
N ARG A 265 2.40 14.46 17.28
CA ARG A 265 3.31 13.90 18.26
C ARG A 265 4.59 13.38 17.59
N THR A 266 4.47 12.76 16.42
CA THR A 266 5.63 12.31 15.64
C THR A 266 6.52 13.49 15.28
N ARG A 267 5.95 14.59 14.77
CA ARG A 267 6.72 15.80 14.44
C ARG A 267 7.44 16.37 15.66
N SER A 268 6.80 16.45 16.82
CA SER A 268 7.46 16.91 18.05
C SER A 268 8.64 16.02 18.43
N LEU A 269 8.45 14.70 18.53
CA LEU A 269 9.52 13.77 18.90
C LEU A 269 10.71 13.83 17.94
N TYR A 270 10.43 14.03 16.66
CA TYR A 270 11.41 14.06 15.59
C TYR A 270 12.16 15.41 15.50
N ILE A 271 11.45 16.54 15.56
CA ILE A 271 12.04 17.89 15.46
C ILE A 271 12.89 18.20 16.69
N ASP A 272 12.39 17.84 17.88
CA ASP A 272 13.09 18.10 19.15
C ASP A 272 14.37 17.25 19.28
N ARG A 273 14.62 16.33 18.33
CA ARG A 273 15.71 15.35 18.32
C ARG A 273 15.88 14.73 19.69
N ASP A 274 14.76 14.28 20.27
CA ASP A 274 14.81 13.64 21.57
C ASP A 274 15.67 12.37 21.43
N ASP A 275 16.90 12.43 21.95
CA ASP A 275 17.85 11.31 21.96
C ASP A 275 17.29 10.06 22.67
N ARG A 276 16.09 10.17 23.29
CA ARG A 276 15.39 9.13 24.03
C ARG A 276 14.05 8.75 23.41
N ILE A 277 13.91 8.68 22.07
CA ILE A 277 12.77 8.00 21.45
C ILE A 277 12.74 6.53 21.91
N ASP A 278 11.98 6.27 22.97
CA ASP A 278 11.84 4.99 23.63
C ASP A 278 10.49 4.37 23.24
N TYR A 279 10.36 4.04 21.96
CA TYR A 279 9.16 3.39 21.43
C TYR A 279 8.93 1.99 22.06
N PHE A 280 9.94 1.40 22.70
CA PHE A 280 9.78 0.19 23.51
C PHE A 280 8.95 0.45 24.75
N ARG A 281 9.22 1.54 25.48
CA ARG A 281 8.40 1.92 26.63
C ARG A 281 6.96 2.24 26.21
N ALA A 282 6.78 2.94 25.10
CA ALA A 282 5.45 3.21 24.56
C ALA A 282 4.72 1.91 24.21
N ALA A 283 5.39 0.98 23.51
CA ALA A 283 4.86 -0.35 23.22
C ALA A 283 4.51 -1.14 24.49
N SER A 284 5.39 -1.14 25.51
CA SER A 284 5.14 -1.83 26.78
C SER A 284 3.92 -1.29 27.52
N LYS A 285 3.72 0.04 27.51
CA LYS A 285 2.53 0.66 28.11
C LYS A 285 1.26 0.23 27.39
N LEU A 286 1.26 0.28 26.06
CA LEU A 286 0.14 -0.20 25.24
C LEU A 286 -0.16 -1.68 25.53
N LEU A 287 0.87 -2.52 25.57
CA LEU A 287 0.73 -3.95 25.86
C LEU A 287 0.21 -4.24 27.27
N GLY A 288 0.38 -3.31 28.22
CA GLY A 288 -0.15 -3.41 29.57
C GLY A 288 -1.67 -3.45 29.67
N HIS A 289 -2.39 -3.04 28.61
CA HIS A 289 -3.85 -3.13 28.54
C HIS A 289 -4.37 -4.53 28.16
N PHE A 290 -3.49 -5.43 27.71
CA PHE A 290 -3.87 -6.78 27.30
C PHE A 290 -3.67 -7.73 28.47
N LYS A 291 -4.77 -8.38 28.91
CA LYS A 291 -4.73 -9.31 30.05
C LYS A 291 -3.79 -10.49 29.75
N PRO A 292 -2.97 -10.92 30.71
CA PRO A 292 -2.11 -12.09 30.58
C PRO A 292 -2.87 -13.42 30.73
N ASP A 293 -4.20 -13.45 30.53
CA ASP A 293 -5.02 -14.66 30.73
C ASP A 293 -4.69 -15.78 29.71
N GLU A 294 -3.84 -15.51 28.73
CA GLU A 294 -3.21 -16.57 27.94
C GLU A 294 -2.16 -17.32 28.77
N PRO A 295 -2.14 -18.68 28.70
CA PRO A 295 -1.17 -19.47 29.44
C PRO A 295 0.26 -18.98 29.19
N TYR A 296 1.03 -18.87 30.28
CA TYR A 296 2.46 -18.56 30.26
C TYR A 296 3.15 -19.37 29.15
N GLY A 297 3.55 -18.70 28.06
CA GLY A 297 4.19 -19.34 26.90
C GLY A 297 3.49 -19.15 25.55
N SER A 298 2.31 -18.54 25.48
CA SER A 298 1.77 -18.07 24.20
C SER A 298 2.72 -17.04 23.56
N ILE A 299 3.04 -17.21 22.28
CA ILE A 299 3.87 -16.29 21.47
C ILE A 299 2.96 -15.48 20.52
N HIS A 300 1.64 -15.52 20.74
CA HIS A 300 0.68 -14.85 19.87
C HIS A 300 0.77 -13.32 20.03
N PRO A 301 0.73 -12.57 18.91
CA PRO A 301 0.72 -11.12 18.97
C PRO A 301 -0.60 -10.61 19.56
N PHE A 302 -0.50 -9.61 20.44
CA PHE A 302 -1.64 -8.88 20.98
C PHE A 302 -2.03 -7.70 20.10
N VAL A 303 -1.06 -7.06 19.44
CA VAL A 303 -1.29 -5.88 18.61
C VAL A 303 -0.87 -6.18 17.18
N ILE A 304 -1.77 -5.90 16.24
CA ILE A 304 -1.53 -6.02 14.81
C ILE A 304 -1.51 -4.63 14.18
N LEU A 305 -0.40 -4.25 13.55
CA LEU A 305 -0.31 -3.03 12.75
C LEU A 305 -0.65 -3.36 11.30
N ALA A 306 -1.76 -2.87 10.77
CA ALA A 306 -2.17 -3.16 9.40
C ALA A 306 -1.97 -1.91 8.51
N PHE A 307 -0.93 -1.93 7.67
CA PHE A 307 -0.63 -0.86 6.73
C PHE A 307 -1.29 -1.16 5.38
N ASP A 308 -2.37 -0.45 5.05
CA ASP A 308 -3.03 -0.48 3.76
C ASP A 308 -2.37 0.47 2.76
N ASP A 309 -2.36 0.07 1.49
CA ASP A 309 -1.56 0.68 0.42
C ASP A 309 -0.09 0.94 0.82
N ALA A 310 0.52 -0.03 1.50
CA ALA A 310 1.88 0.02 2.02
C ALA A 310 2.97 0.21 0.96
N HIS A 311 2.66 0.06 -0.33
CA HIS A 311 3.61 0.32 -1.41
C HIS A 311 4.05 1.79 -1.45
N THR A 312 3.27 2.71 -0.90
CA THR A 312 3.65 4.11 -0.72
C THR A 312 4.91 4.28 0.16
N LEU A 313 5.20 3.30 1.03
CA LEU A 313 6.42 3.27 1.86
C LEU A 313 7.64 2.68 1.11
N THR A 314 7.49 2.28 -0.15
CA THR A 314 8.55 1.62 -0.96
C THR A 314 9.19 2.54 -2.00
N SER A 315 8.75 3.80 -2.07
CA SER A 315 8.96 4.70 -3.20
C SER A 315 10.42 5.12 -3.46
N ASP A 316 11.37 4.83 -2.57
CA ASP A 316 12.79 5.22 -2.74
C ASP A 316 13.68 4.18 -3.44
N VAL A 317 13.15 3.02 -3.86
CA VAL A 317 14.00 1.93 -4.40
C VAL A 317 14.34 2.12 -5.89
N GLN A 318 13.64 2.98 -6.64
CA GLN A 318 13.82 3.09 -8.09
C GLN A 318 14.66 4.28 -8.57
N GLU A 319 14.97 5.27 -7.72
CA GLU A 319 15.68 6.49 -8.17
C GLU A 319 17.18 6.54 -7.82
N ALA A 320 17.69 5.61 -7.00
CA ALA A 320 19.08 5.60 -6.56
C ALA A 320 20.04 4.78 -7.45
N GLU A 321 19.65 4.40 -8.68
CA GLU A 321 20.57 3.69 -9.60
C GLU A 321 21.57 4.65 -10.29
N ASN A 322 21.40 5.98 -10.19
CA ASN A 322 22.22 6.96 -10.92
C ASN A 322 22.87 8.06 -10.06
N LEU A 323 22.96 7.88 -8.74
CA LEU A 323 23.75 8.78 -7.90
C LEU A 323 24.83 7.98 -7.19
N ASP A 324 26.06 8.48 -7.25
CA ASP A 324 27.19 8.12 -6.37
C ASP A 324 26.91 8.45 -4.88
N VAL A 325 25.64 8.39 -4.45
CA VAL A 325 25.19 8.55 -3.07
C VAL A 325 24.87 7.15 -2.55
N PRO A 326 25.78 6.50 -1.81
CA PRO A 326 25.53 5.22 -1.21
C PRO A 326 24.38 5.33 -0.18
N GLY A 327 23.34 4.52 -0.32
CA GLY A 327 22.53 4.09 0.82
C GLY A 327 21.27 4.88 1.19
N SER A 328 20.48 5.43 0.26
CA SER A 328 19.11 5.85 0.60
C SER A 328 18.20 4.64 0.79
N PHE A 329 17.78 4.39 2.02
CA PHE A 329 16.87 3.31 2.37
C PHE A 329 15.42 3.78 2.29
N SER A 330 14.54 2.93 1.77
CA SER A 330 13.09 3.23 1.79
C SER A 330 12.53 3.35 3.22
N PRO A 331 11.43 4.09 3.41
CA PRO A 331 10.71 4.15 4.68
C PRO A 331 10.33 2.77 5.20
N LEU A 332 9.91 1.87 4.31
CA LEU A 332 9.62 0.48 4.65
C LEU A 332 10.85 -0.23 5.23
N SER A 333 12.06 0.01 4.69
CA SER A 333 13.30 -0.57 5.20
C SER A 333 13.58 -0.14 6.64
N HIS A 334 13.44 1.16 6.94
CA HIS A 334 13.59 1.69 8.28
C HIS A 334 12.50 1.19 9.24
N LEU A 335 11.25 1.14 8.79
CA LEU A 335 10.15 0.59 9.58
C LEU A 335 10.41 -0.88 9.92
N ARG A 336 10.84 -1.71 8.95
CA ARG A 336 11.20 -3.12 9.16
C ARG A 336 12.32 -3.28 10.19
N GLN A 337 13.31 -2.39 10.19
CA GLN A 337 14.39 -2.41 11.18
C GLN A 337 13.86 -2.17 12.59
N ASN A 338 12.95 -1.21 12.77
CA ASN A 338 12.33 -0.94 14.07
C ASN A 338 11.41 -2.09 14.52
N LEU A 339 10.61 -2.65 13.60
CA LEU A 339 9.77 -3.83 13.87
C LEU A 339 10.61 -5.05 14.27
N ARG A 340 11.78 -5.24 13.65
CA ARG A 340 12.73 -6.28 14.07
C ARG A 340 13.18 -6.09 15.52
N SER A 341 13.39 -4.86 15.95
CA SER A 341 13.78 -4.59 17.34
C SER A 341 12.64 -4.94 18.31
N LEU A 342 11.37 -4.77 17.88
CA LEU A 342 10.17 -5.22 18.60
C LEU A 342 9.93 -6.74 18.52
N ARG A 343 10.80 -7.53 17.89
CA ARG A 343 10.62 -8.99 17.77
C ARG A 343 10.82 -9.74 19.09
N ASN A 344 11.53 -9.16 20.06
CA ASN A 344 11.82 -9.84 21.32
C ASN A 344 10.52 -10.36 21.94
N PHE A 345 10.52 -11.58 22.49
CA PHE A 345 9.33 -12.32 22.97
C PHE A 345 8.38 -11.56 23.93
N HIS A 346 8.82 -10.42 24.45
CA HIS A 346 8.04 -9.54 25.33
C HIS A 346 7.13 -8.58 24.55
N PHE A 347 7.49 -8.25 23.31
CA PHE A 347 6.74 -7.33 22.46
C PHE A 347 5.90 -8.13 21.48
N ARG A 348 4.68 -8.45 21.90
CA ARG A 348 3.67 -9.21 21.15
C ARG A 348 3.02 -8.34 20.06
N ILE A 349 3.83 -7.80 19.16
CA ILE A 349 3.40 -6.89 18.08
C ILE A 349 3.77 -7.51 16.72
N PHE A 350 2.82 -7.52 15.80
CA PHE A 350 3.02 -8.00 14.43
C PHE A 350 2.51 -6.99 13.42
N SER A 351 3.13 -6.91 12.25
CA SER A 351 2.71 -5.99 11.18
C SER A 351 2.27 -6.72 9.92
N VAL A 352 1.24 -6.20 9.27
CA VAL A 352 0.69 -6.72 8.02
C VAL A 352 0.70 -5.58 7.00
N PHE A 353 1.43 -5.76 5.89
CA PHE A 353 1.50 -4.77 4.82
C PHE A 353 0.63 -5.20 3.65
N LEU A 354 -0.46 -4.47 3.39
CA LEU A 354 -1.32 -4.68 2.23
C LEU A 354 -0.80 -3.84 1.07
N SER A 355 -0.50 -4.49 -0.05
CA SER A 355 -0.05 -3.81 -1.26
C SER A 355 -0.94 -4.19 -2.44
N THR A 356 -1.26 -3.18 -3.23
CA THR A 356 -1.89 -3.29 -4.54
C THR A 356 -0.90 -3.46 -5.69
N THR A 357 0.41 -3.30 -5.43
CA THR A 357 1.43 -3.46 -6.47
C THR A 357 1.55 -4.91 -6.91
N GLY A 358 1.75 -5.14 -8.20
CA GLY A 358 2.12 -6.47 -8.71
C GLY A 358 3.55 -6.90 -8.33
N LYS A 359 4.31 -6.04 -7.65
CA LYS A 359 5.74 -6.21 -7.36
C LYS A 359 5.94 -6.81 -5.97
N ILE A 360 5.70 -8.12 -5.83
CA ILE A 360 5.95 -8.88 -4.59
C ILE A 360 7.38 -8.65 -4.07
N THR A 361 8.33 -8.48 -4.99
CA THR A 361 9.75 -8.21 -4.73
C THR A 361 9.98 -7.02 -3.80
N GLN A 362 9.11 -6.01 -3.78
CA GLN A 362 9.24 -4.86 -2.87
C GLN A 362 9.15 -5.27 -1.40
N PHE A 363 8.43 -6.34 -1.11
CA PHE A 363 8.22 -6.86 0.25
C PHE A 363 9.02 -8.16 0.52
N SER A 364 9.37 -8.91 -0.54
CA SER A 364 10.05 -10.21 -0.44
C SER A 364 11.55 -10.18 -0.73
N ASN A 365 12.06 -9.22 -1.50
CA ASN A 365 13.46 -9.27 -1.91
C ASN A 365 14.37 -8.65 -0.85
N GLY A 366 15.15 -9.52 -0.22
CA GLY A 366 16.42 -9.19 0.40
C GLY A 366 17.55 -8.99 -0.62
N ILE A 367 17.28 -8.58 -1.88
CA ILE A 367 18.32 -8.13 -2.83
C ILE A 367 18.77 -6.73 -2.39
N TYR A 368 19.32 -6.72 -1.20
CA TYR A 368 20.16 -5.69 -0.67
C TYR A 368 21.55 -6.04 -1.20
N ARG A 369 22.09 -5.24 -2.13
CA ARG A 369 23.52 -5.27 -2.44
C ARG A 369 24.15 -4.15 -1.61
N PRO A 370 24.65 -4.42 -0.40
CA PRO A 370 25.39 -3.41 0.32
C PRO A 370 26.59 -3.02 -0.53
N THR A 371 26.75 -1.73 -0.79
CA THR A 371 28.01 -1.20 -1.32
C THR A 371 29.14 -1.54 -0.34
N LYS A 372 30.38 -1.69 -0.83
CA LYS A 372 31.57 -2.12 -0.05
C LYS A 372 31.80 -1.35 1.26
N LEU A 373 31.24 -0.15 1.41
CA LEU A 373 31.37 0.69 2.60
C LEU A 373 30.40 0.29 3.74
N GLU A 374 29.34 -0.48 3.44
CA GLU A 374 28.26 -0.85 4.37
C GLU A 374 28.52 -2.16 5.16
N LEU A 375 29.71 -2.75 5.02
CA LEU A 375 30.12 -3.93 5.78
C LEU A 375 30.64 -3.61 7.19
N SER A 376 30.92 -2.33 7.49
CA SER A 376 31.57 -1.93 8.75
C SER A 376 30.65 -1.22 9.76
N THR A 377 29.49 -0.70 9.35
CA THR A 377 28.61 0.08 10.23
C THR A 377 27.15 -0.38 10.15
N PHE A 378 26.68 -0.96 11.26
CA PHE A 378 25.27 -1.11 11.67
C PHE A 378 24.24 -1.86 10.78
N HIS A 379 24.55 -2.34 9.56
CA HIS A 379 23.52 -2.92 8.67
C HIS A 379 23.60 -4.44 8.43
N SER A 380 22.43 -5.06 8.26
CA SER A 380 22.26 -6.50 8.43
C SER A 380 22.48 -7.27 7.12
N THR A 381 23.71 -7.72 6.91
CA THR A 381 24.06 -8.80 5.97
C THR A 381 23.33 -10.14 6.22
N ARG A 382 22.37 -10.19 7.15
CA ARG A 382 21.71 -11.44 7.59
C ARG A 382 20.58 -11.87 6.65
N LEU A 383 19.88 -10.94 6.01
CA LEU A 383 18.91 -11.27 4.95
C LEU A 383 19.62 -11.79 3.70
N THR A 384 20.73 -11.15 3.33
CA THR A 384 21.53 -11.49 2.14
C THR A 384 22.40 -12.74 2.33
N ARG A 385 22.72 -13.10 3.59
CA ARG A 385 23.42 -14.34 3.95
C ARG A 385 22.47 -15.44 4.46
N GLU A 386 21.16 -15.33 4.18
CA GLU A 386 20.13 -16.31 4.54
C GLU A 386 20.06 -16.71 6.03
N ARG A 387 20.57 -15.89 6.95
CA ARG A 387 20.61 -16.23 8.38
C ARG A 387 19.28 -16.04 9.10
N MET A 388 18.36 -15.26 8.53
CA MET A 388 17.02 -15.01 9.07
C MET A 388 16.04 -14.87 7.90
N PRO A 389 15.06 -15.77 7.72
CA PRO A 389 14.10 -15.67 6.62
C PRO A 389 13.10 -14.54 6.82
N LEU A 390 12.51 -14.04 5.74
CA LEU A 390 11.28 -13.24 5.80
C LEU A 390 10.08 -14.18 5.88
N ILE A 391 9.03 -13.74 6.58
CA ILE A 391 7.75 -14.43 6.53
C ILE A 391 7.22 -14.28 5.10
N PRO A 392 6.85 -15.38 4.42
CA PRO A 392 6.36 -15.31 3.05
C PRO A 392 5.09 -14.46 2.98
N ALA A 393 4.87 -13.85 1.81
CA ALA A 393 3.64 -13.13 1.55
C ALA A 393 2.44 -14.08 1.72
N PHE A 394 1.38 -13.57 2.32
CA PHE A 394 0.13 -14.29 2.45
C PHE A 394 -0.67 -14.15 1.15
N THR A 395 -0.86 -15.28 0.45
CA THR A 395 -1.32 -15.34 -0.94
C THR A 395 -2.61 -16.13 -1.13
N THR A 396 -3.42 -16.30 -0.08
CA THR A 396 -4.77 -16.88 -0.21
C THR A 396 -5.55 -16.16 -1.30
N LEU A 397 -6.37 -16.88 -2.06
CA LEU A 397 -7.22 -16.32 -3.11
C LEU A 397 -8.67 -16.25 -2.61
N GLY A 398 -9.48 -15.32 -3.14
CA GLY A 398 -10.92 -15.23 -2.83
C GLY A 398 -11.21 -14.63 -1.45
N TRP A 399 -10.75 -13.41 -1.20
CA TRP A 399 -11.01 -12.75 0.07
C TRP A 399 -12.39 -12.17 -0.05
N ASP A 400 -13.35 -12.83 0.60
CA ASP A 400 -14.78 -12.58 0.48
C ASP A 400 -15.40 -13.14 -0.80
N ASN A 401 -15.74 -14.44 -0.77
CA ASN A 401 -16.29 -15.20 -1.90
C ASN A 401 -17.76 -14.84 -2.22
N LEU A 402 -18.12 -13.56 -2.18
CA LEU A 402 -19.44 -13.08 -2.63
C LEU A 402 -19.65 -13.26 -4.15
N ALA A 403 -18.65 -13.77 -4.87
CA ALA A 403 -18.86 -14.27 -6.22
C ALA A 403 -19.68 -15.58 -6.15
N PRO A 404 -20.81 -15.68 -6.87
CA PRO A 404 -21.53 -16.94 -6.96
C PRO A 404 -20.58 -18.05 -7.46
N PRO A 405 -20.73 -19.30 -6.97
CA PRO A 405 -19.94 -20.41 -7.47
C PRO A 405 -20.13 -20.51 -8.98
N LEU A 406 -19.02 -20.69 -9.71
CA LEU A 406 -19.07 -20.85 -11.17
C LEU A 406 -20.02 -22.00 -11.51
N PRO A 407 -20.96 -21.82 -12.45
CA PRO A 407 -21.87 -22.88 -12.84
C PRO A 407 -21.04 -24.04 -13.43
N ALA A 408 -21.46 -25.28 -13.21
CA ALA A 408 -20.65 -26.47 -13.47
C ALA A 408 -20.18 -26.59 -14.95
N ASN A 409 -20.89 -25.96 -15.88
CA ASN A 409 -20.55 -25.90 -17.31
C ASN A 409 -19.46 -24.86 -17.66
N ALA A 410 -19.16 -23.91 -16.77
CA ALA A 410 -18.12 -22.90 -16.99
C ALA A 410 -16.70 -23.50 -17.08
N ILE A 411 -16.50 -24.71 -16.53
CA ILE A 411 -15.23 -25.45 -16.62
C ILE A 411 -14.97 -25.93 -18.06
N SER A 412 -16.02 -26.26 -18.81
CA SER A 412 -15.92 -26.73 -20.20
C SER A 412 -16.04 -25.61 -21.24
N GLU A 413 -16.78 -24.55 -20.94
CA GLU A 413 -17.12 -23.48 -21.91
C GLU A 413 -16.32 -22.19 -21.69
N GLY A 414 -15.56 -22.11 -20.60
CA GLY A 414 -14.92 -20.89 -20.12
C GLY A 414 -15.89 -20.03 -19.32
N ALA A 415 -15.43 -19.47 -18.20
CA ALA A 415 -16.22 -18.53 -17.40
C ALA A 415 -16.22 -17.14 -18.05
N SER A 416 -17.38 -16.50 -18.17
CA SER A 416 -17.46 -15.09 -18.57
C SER A 416 -17.04 -14.21 -17.40
N CYS A 417 -16.40 -13.06 -17.66
CA CYS A 417 -16.09 -12.09 -16.58
C CYS A 417 -17.35 -11.60 -15.84
N LYS A 418 -18.54 -11.72 -16.47
CA LYS A 418 -19.83 -11.43 -15.82
C LYS A 418 -20.19 -12.42 -14.71
N ASP A 419 -19.66 -13.65 -14.77
CA ASP A 419 -19.89 -14.71 -13.81
C ASP A 419 -18.94 -14.62 -12.60
N ILE A 420 -17.95 -13.73 -12.66
CA ILE A 420 -16.88 -13.56 -11.65
C ILE A 420 -17.14 -12.29 -10.80
N GLY A 421 -18.32 -11.68 -10.94
CA GLY A 421 -18.68 -10.42 -10.28
C GLY A 421 -19.56 -10.60 -9.05
N PHE A 422 -19.53 -9.59 -8.18
CA PHE A 422 -20.48 -9.45 -7.08
C PHE A 422 -21.90 -9.29 -7.63
N GLY A 423 -22.88 -10.04 -7.11
CA GLY A 423 -24.28 -10.01 -7.50
C GLY A 423 -25.06 -8.73 -7.16
N TYR A 424 -24.43 -7.55 -7.21
CA TYR A 424 -25.10 -6.26 -6.95
C TYR A 424 -25.93 -5.74 -8.12
N HIS A 425 -26.00 -6.48 -9.23
CA HIS A 425 -26.84 -6.13 -10.38
C HIS A 425 -28.13 -6.98 -10.39
N THR A 426 -29.11 -6.54 -9.61
CA THR A 426 -30.53 -6.86 -9.83
C THR A 426 -31.36 -5.59 -9.75
#